data_AF-D3AY77-F1
#
_entry.id   AF-D3AY77-F1
#
_cell.length_a   1.000
_cell.length_b   1.000
_cell.length_c   1.000
_cell.angle_alpha   90.00
_cell.angle_beta   90.00
_cell.angle_gamma   90.00
#
_symmetry.space_group_name_H-M   'P 1'
#
loop_
_entity.id
_entity.type
_entity.pdbx_description
1 polymer ?
#
loop_
_entity_poly.entity_id
_entity_poly.type
_entity_poly.pdbx_seq_one_letter_code
_entity_poly.pdbx_strand_id
1 'polypeptide(L)'
;MNERSRRREEEMSQQQQQQQQRATGGVPVDLSAMTPEERTKYSLLRAPDYHGTDDKVLSTSRSQCWSARDKYFACLDANNENQSICKQFYDEFSSSCLSSWKEYFIKKRLIEKQKSEMLDSSTKQ
;
A
#
# COMPACT_ATOMS: atom_id res chain seq x y z
N MET A 1 46.61 42.60 -6.92
CA MET A 1 45.83 41.64 -6.10
C MET A 1 46.75 41.09 -5.04
N ASN A 2 46.37 41.17 -3.76
CA ASN A 2 47.25 40.81 -2.66
C ASN A 2 47.06 39.34 -2.28
N GLU A 3 48.13 38.63 -1.95
CA GLU A 3 48.12 37.18 -1.69
C GLU A 3 47.20 36.78 -0.52
N ARG A 4 47.02 37.72 0.43
CA ARG A 4 46.10 37.63 1.56
C ARG A 4 44.61 37.67 1.19
N SER A 5 44.27 38.17 0.00
CA SER A 5 42.90 38.17 -0.51
C SER A 5 42.57 36.83 -1.17
N ARG A 6 43.51 36.25 -1.95
CA ARG A 6 43.36 34.90 -2.53
C ARG A 6 43.18 33.82 -1.47
N ARG A 7 44.01 33.83 -0.41
CA ARG A 7 43.87 32.85 0.67
C ARG A 7 42.50 32.90 1.36
N ARG A 8 41.92 34.10 1.52
CA ARG A 8 40.58 34.26 2.10
C ARG A 8 39.46 33.78 1.17
N GLU A 9 39.61 33.98 -0.14
CA GLU A 9 38.66 33.44 -1.13
C GLU A 9 38.74 31.90 -1.21
N GLU A 10 39.95 31.33 -1.12
CA GLU A 10 40.18 29.89 -1.06
C GLU A 10 39.62 29.28 0.23
N GLU A 11 39.83 29.92 1.39
CA GLU A 11 39.27 29.50 2.69
C GLU A 11 37.73 29.58 2.70
N MET A 12 37.13 30.64 2.13
CA MET A 12 35.68 30.77 2.01
C MET A 12 35.08 29.71 1.07
N SER A 13 35.75 29.41 -0.05
CA SER A 13 35.33 28.35 -0.98
C SER A 13 35.42 26.96 -0.34
N GLN A 14 36.48 26.70 0.44
CA GLN A 14 36.64 25.45 1.20
C GLN A 14 35.59 25.31 2.30
N GLN A 15 35.27 26.38 3.04
CA GLN A 15 34.18 26.38 4.02
C GLN A 15 32.82 26.13 3.37
N GLN A 16 32.58 26.70 2.18
CA GLN A 16 31.32 26.51 1.45
C GLN A 16 31.17 25.07 0.94
N GLN A 17 32.25 24.43 0.46
CA GLN A 17 32.26 23.01 0.12
C GLN A 17 32.05 22.11 1.36
N GLN A 18 32.65 22.45 2.50
CA GLN A 18 32.53 21.67 3.73
C GLN A 18 31.12 21.77 4.34
N GLN A 19 30.44 22.93 4.18
CA GLN A 19 29.04 23.10 4.55
C GLN A 19 28.08 22.34 3.62
N GLN A 20 28.36 22.27 2.31
CA GLN A 20 27.58 21.46 1.36
C GLN A 20 27.66 19.96 1.67
N GLN A 21 28.81 19.45 2.11
CA GLN A 21 28.97 18.04 2.54
C GLN A 21 28.23 17.72 3.85
N ARG A 22 28.02 18.70 4.73
CA ARG A 22 27.29 18.52 6.01
C ARG A 22 25.77 18.62 5.88
N ALA A 23 25.25 19.21 4.80
CA ALA A 23 23.81 19.33 4.56
C ALA A 23 23.16 18.00 4.13
N THR A 24 23.95 17.02 3.69
CA THR A 24 23.49 15.65 3.44
C THR A 24 23.94 14.75 4.59
N GLY A 25 23.23 14.80 5.72
CA GLY A 25 23.48 13.94 6.89
C GLY A 25 23.20 12.44 6.66
N GLY A 26 23.46 11.92 5.46
CA GLY A 26 23.37 10.51 5.13
C GLY A 26 24.67 10.06 4.46
N VAL A 27 25.23 8.95 4.95
CA VAL A 27 26.34 8.26 4.28
C VAL A 27 25.92 7.98 2.82
N PRO A 28 26.75 8.31 1.81
CA PRO A 28 26.47 7.90 0.43
C PRO A 28 26.50 6.37 0.36
N VAL A 29 25.33 5.76 0.20
CA VAL A 29 25.21 4.30 0.07
C VAL A 29 25.25 3.96 -1.41
N ASP A 30 26.28 3.25 -1.85
CA ASP A 30 26.34 2.69 -3.19
C ASP A 30 25.45 1.46 -3.29
N LEU A 31 24.22 1.67 -3.75
CA LEU A 31 23.24 0.62 -3.94
C LEU A 31 23.64 -0.39 -5.01
N SER A 32 24.60 -0.09 -5.89
CA SER A 32 24.99 -0.96 -7.00
C SER A 32 25.96 -2.06 -6.55
N ALA A 33 26.69 -1.84 -5.45
CA ALA A 33 27.61 -2.80 -4.85
C ALA A 33 26.93 -3.82 -3.91
N MET A 34 25.64 -3.65 -3.60
CA MET A 34 24.87 -4.50 -2.69
C MET A 34 24.20 -5.68 -3.39
N THR A 35 24.01 -6.79 -2.66
CA THR A 35 23.17 -7.89 -3.13
C THR A 35 21.69 -7.47 -3.19
N PRO A 36 20.83 -8.17 -3.96
CA PRO A 36 19.39 -7.91 -3.99
C PRO A 36 18.72 -7.94 -2.61
N GLU A 37 19.16 -8.82 -1.72
CA GLU A 37 18.65 -8.97 -0.36
C GLU A 37 19.03 -7.78 0.52
N GLU A 38 20.28 -7.32 0.41
CA GLU A 38 20.80 -6.16 1.14
C GLU A 38 20.14 -4.86 0.66
N ARG A 39 19.94 -4.72 -0.66
CA ARG A 39 19.20 -3.58 -1.23
C ARG A 39 17.75 -3.55 -0.75
N THR A 40 17.09 -4.71 -0.71
CA THR A 40 15.73 -4.84 -0.17
C THR A 40 15.68 -4.43 1.30
N LYS A 41 16.59 -4.96 2.13
CA LYS A 41 16.69 -4.63 3.55
C LYS A 41 16.98 -3.14 3.78
N TYR A 42 17.90 -2.56 3.02
CA TYR A 42 18.23 -1.13 3.09
C TYR A 42 17.01 -0.25 2.75
N SER A 43 16.24 -0.63 1.74
CA SER A 43 15.05 0.09 1.31
C SER A 43 13.94 0.03 2.36
N LEU A 44 13.74 -1.14 2.98
CA LEU A 44 12.76 -1.33 4.06
C LEU A 44 13.12 -0.52 5.33
N LEU A 45 14.40 -0.45 5.70
CA LEU A 45 14.84 0.29 6.89
C LEU A 45 14.71 1.81 6.77
N ARG A 46 14.60 2.34 5.54
CA ARG A 46 14.48 3.78 5.27
C ARG A 46 13.03 4.22 5.03
N ALA A 47 12.09 3.30 4.91
CA ALA A 47 10.68 3.61 4.79
C ALA A 47 10.21 4.31 6.10
N PRO A 48 9.82 5.61 6.05
CA PRO A 48 9.46 6.38 7.25
C PRO A 48 8.26 5.82 8.02
N ASP A 49 7.46 5.02 7.32
CA ASP A 49 6.17 4.47 7.70
C ASP A 49 6.23 2.96 7.99
N TYR A 50 7.39 2.31 7.90
CA TYR A 50 7.51 0.87 8.18
C TYR A 50 7.80 0.64 9.66
N HIS A 51 6.82 0.08 10.38
CA HIS A 51 6.94 -0.18 11.83
C HIS A 51 7.21 -1.67 12.13
N GLY A 52 7.30 -2.52 11.10
CA GLY A 52 7.59 -3.96 11.22
C GLY A 52 6.46 -4.79 11.86
N THR A 53 5.36 -4.16 12.29
CA THR A 53 4.17 -4.82 12.84
C THR A 53 3.02 -4.93 11.83
N ASP A 54 3.15 -4.27 10.67
CA ASP A 54 2.10 -4.13 9.68
C ASP A 54 1.69 -5.48 9.08
N ASP A 55 2.62 -6.40 8.85
CA ASP A 55 2.30 -7.71 8.28
C ASP A 55 1.32 -8.53 9.14
N LYS A 56 1.45 -8.48 10.47
CA LYS A 56 0.63 -9.27 11.41
C LYS A 56 -0.72 -8.59 11.69
N VAL A 57 -0.73 -7.26 11.78
CA VAL A 57 -1.96 -6.46 11.94
C VAL A 57 -2.81 -6.54 10.67
N LEU A 58 -2.17 -6.45 9.50
CA LEU A 58 -2.83 -6.54 8.21
C LEU A 58 -3.31 -7.97 7.88
N SER A 59 -2.56 -9.01 8.24
CA SER A 59 -2.96 -10.41 8.05
C SER A 59 -4.20 -10.80 8.89
N THR A 60 -4.22 -10.44 10.18
CA THR A 60 -5.36 -10.75 11.07
C THR A 60 -6.62 -9.96 10.66
N SER A 61 -6.44 -8.69 10.26
CA SER A 61 -7.54 -7.86 9.78
C SER A 61 -8.13 -8.37 8.45
N ARG A 62 -7.30 -9.01 7.59
CA ARG A 62 -7.75 -9.60 6.32
C ARG A 62 -8.67 -10.81 6.52
N SER A 63 -8.37 -11.69 7.48
CA SER A 63 -9.24 -12.87 7.70
C SER A 63 -10.63 -12.46 8.20
N GLN A 64 -10.68 -11.44 9.06
CA GLN A 64 -11.94 -10.84 9.54
C GLN A 64 -12.73 -10.23 8.38
N CYS A 65 -12.06 -9.44 7.52
CA CYS A 65 -12.67 -8.87 6.33
C CYS A 65 -13.24 -9.94 5.39
N TRP A 66 -12.50 -11.03 5.11
CA TRP A 66 -13.01 -12.13 4.28
C TRP A 66 -14.20 -12.84 4.91
N SER A 67 -14.16 -13.08 6.22
CA SER A 67 -15.27 -13.71 6.94
C SER A 67 -16.54 -12.84 6.90
N ALA A 68 -16.41 -11.53 7.11
CA ALA A 68 -17.53 -10.59 7.04
C ALA A 68 -18.10 -10.46 5.62
N ARG A 69 -17.21 -10.45 4.60
CA ARG A 69 -17.60 -10.48 3.18
C ARG A 69 -18.47 -11.70 2.88
N ASP A 70 -18.03 -12.88 3.31
CA ASP A 70 -18.72 -14.13 2.99
C ASP A 70 -20.08 -14.21 3.66
N LYS A 71 -20.23 -13.72 4.91
CA LYS A 71 -21.53 -13.57 5.57
C LYS A 71 -22.47 -12.64 4.80
N TYR A 72 -21.97 -11.48 4.37
CA TYR A 72 -22.77 -10.50 3.61
C TYR A 72 -23.25 -11.10 2.28
N PHE A 73 -22.36 -11.75 1.53
CA PHE A 73 -22.70 -12.38 0.26
C PHE A 73 -23.63 -13.58 0.41
N ALA A 74 -23.42 -14.43 1.42
CA ALA A 74 -24.34 -15.52 1.74
C ALA A 74 -25.75 -15.00 2.05
N CYS A 75 -25.86 -13.87 2.77
CA CYS A 75 -27.15 -13.22 3.01
C CYS A 75 -27.79 -12.74 1.71
N LEU A 76 -27.03 -12.09 0.81
CA LEU A 76 -27.56 -11.63 -0.49
C LEU A 76 -28.03 -12.80 -1.36
N ASP A 77 -27.29 -13.91 -1.36
CA ASP A 77 -27.65 -15.12 -2.11
C ASP A 77 -28.95 -15.76 -1.56
N ALA A 78 -29.12 -15.78 -0.24
CA ALA A 78 -30.33 -16.31 0.39
C ALA A 78 -31.58 -15.42 0.23
N ASN A 79 -31.39 -14.10 0.11
CA ASN A 79 -32.47 -13.11 0.10
C ASN A 79 -32.70 -12.44 -1.25
N ASN A 80 -32.30 -13.09 -2.36
CA ASN A 80 -32.48 -12.59 -3.72
C ASN A 80 -31.99 -11.14 -3.91
N GLU A 81 -30.79 -10.86 -3.40
CA GLU A 81 -30.10 -9.56 -3.45
C GLU A 81 -30.75 -8.41 -2.67
N ASN A 82 -31.62 -8.72 -1.71
CA ASN A 82 -32.22 -7.69 -0.89
C ASN A 82 -31.21 -7.08 0.10
N GLN A 83 -30.61 -5.97 -0.29
CA GLN A 83 -29.63 -5.23 0.52
C GLN A 83 -30.22 -4.73 1.85
N SER A 84 -31.53 -4.46 1.88
CA SER A 84 -32.23 -3.95 3.08
C SER A 84 -32.19 -4.97 4.22
N ILE A 85 -32.39 -6.26 3.90
CA ILE A 85 -32.37 -7.36 4.87
C ILE A 85 -30.92 -7.62 5.33
N CYS A 86 -29.97 -7.51 4.41
CA CYS A 86 -28.55 -7.81 4.67
C CYS A 86 -27.74 -6.62 5.19
N LYS A 87 -28.39 -5.50 5.54
CA LYS A 87 -27.74 -4.26 5.97
C LYS A 87 -26.79 -4.47 7.15
N GLN A 88 -27.20 -5.27 8.14
CA GLN A 88 -26.36 -5.58 9.31
C GLN A 88 -25.01 -6.20 8.92
N PHE A 89 -25.00 -7.11 7.95
CA PHE A 89 -23.78 -7.77 7.47
C PHE A 89 -22.98 -6.85 6.56
N TYR A 90 -23.64 -5.94 5.84
CA TYR A 90 -22.97 -4.89 5.08
C TYR A 90 -22.20 -3.94 6.00
N ASP A 91 -22.78 -3.54 7.14
CA ASP A 91 -22.13 -2.67 8.10
C ASP A 91 -20.91 -3.35 8.76
N GLU A 92 -21.02 -4.65 9.11
CA GLU A 92 -19.89 -5.47 9.58
C GLU A 92 -18.80 -5.61 8.50
N PHE A 93 -19.18 -5.84 7.25
CA PHE A 93 -18.26 -5.94 6.11
C PHE A 93 -17.57 -4.59 5.82
N SER A 94 -18.30 -3.48 5.87
CA SER A 94 -17.73 -2.15 5.58
C SER A 94 -16.84 -1.64 6.70
N SER A 95 -17.00 -2.10 7.94
CA SER A 95 -16.17 -1.71 9.08
C SER A 95 -14.92 -2.57 9.23
N SER A 96 -15.00 -3.86 8.84
CA SER A 96 -13.87 -4.79 8.91
C SER A 96 -12.91 -4.74 7.72
N CYS A 97 -13.36 -4.24 6.56
CA CYS A 97 -12.57 -4.19 5.33
C CYS A 97 -12.05 -2.78 5.00
N LEU A 98 -10.90 -2.71 4.33
CA LEU A 98 -10.46 -1.48 3.65
C LEU A 98 -11.46 -1.07 2.56
N SER A 99 -11.65 0.24 2.37
CA SER A 99 -12.55 0.79 1.36
C SER A 99 -12.25 0.28 -0.06
N SER A 100 -10.97 0.19 -0.43
CA SER A 100 -10.55 -0.35 -1.74
C SER A 100 -10.93 -1.81 -1.94
N TRP A 101 -10.83 -2.62 -0.88
CA TRP A 101 -11.22 -4.03 -0.89
C TRP A 101 -12.74 -4.18 -1.01
N LYS A 102 -13.50 -3.39 -0.25
CA LYS A 102 -14.96 -3.35 -0.33
C LYS A 102 -15.44 -3.07 -1.76
N GLU A 103 -14.94 -2.00 -2.37
CA GLU A 103 -15.31 -1.64 -3.74
C GLU A 103 -14.96 -2.73 -4.75
N TYR A 104 -13.77 -3.32 -4.63
CA TYR A 104 -13.35 -4.42 -5.49
C TYR A 104 -14.30 -5.62 -5.38
N PHE A 105 -14.63 -6.07 -4.17
CA PHE A 105 -15.50 -7.24 -3.99
C PHE A 105 -16.91 -7.01 -4.51
N ILE A 106 -17.50 -5.83 -4.28
CA ILE A 106 -18.83 -5.49 -4.79
C ILE A 106 -18.82 -5.49 -6.33
N LYS A 107 -17.85 -4.80 -6.96
CA LYS A 107 -17.69 -4.77 -8.42
C LYS A 107 -17.51 -6.18 -8.98
N LYS A 108 -16.64 -6.99 -8.37
CA LYS A 108 -16.37 -8.37 -8.80
C LYS A 108 -17.63 -9.21 -8.78
N ARG A 109 -18.44 -9.14 -7.73
CA ARG A 109 -19.71 -9.89 -7.62
C ARG A 109 -20.70 -9.52 -8.73
N LEU A 110 -20.86 -8.23 -9.02
CA LEU A 110 -21.74 -7.76 -10.09
C LEU A 110 -21.31 -8.28 -11.47
N ILE A 111 -20.01 -8.23 -11.76
CA ILE A 111 -19.44 -8.73 -13.02
C ILE A 111 -19.64 -10.25 -13.14
N GLU A 112 -19.36 -11.01 -12.08
CA GLU A 112 -19.54 -12.47 -12.12
C GLU A 112 -21.01 -12.85 -12.31
N LYS A 113 -21.95 -12.10 -11.70
CA LYS A 113 -23.38 -12.31 -11.93
C LYS A 113 -23.79 -12.03 -13.36
N GLN A 114 -23.43 -10.87 -13.89
CA GLN A 114 -23.71 -10.51 -15.29
C GLN A 114 -23.15 -11.57 -16.25
N LYS A 115 -21.92 -12.04 -15.99
CA LYS A 115 -21.30 -13.12 -16.76
C LYS A 115 -22.08 -14.43 -16.64
N SER A 116 -22.53 -14.80 -15.45
CA SER A 116 -23.32 -16.02 -15.24
C SER A 116 -24.66 -16.00 -15.96
N GLU A 117 -25.35 -14.86 -15.96
CA GLU A 117 -26.62 -14.67 -16.69
C GLU A 117 -26.41 -14.77 -18.21
N MET A 118 -25.34 -14.16 -18.72
CA MET A 118 -24.97 -14.24 -20.13
C MET A 118 -24.68 -15.69 -20.55
N LEU A 119 -23.96 -16.45 -19.72
CA LEU A 119 -23.65 -17.86 -19.97
C LEU A 119 -24.89 -18.76 -19.90
N ASP A 120 -25.79 -18.55 -18.93
CA ASP A 120 -27.06 -19.30 -18.84
C ASP A 120 -27.93 -19.07 -20.09
N SER A 121 -28.02 -17.82 -20.56
CA SER A 121 -28.77 -17.48 -21.77
C SER A 121 -28.18 -18.10 -23.05
N SER A 122 -26.86 -18.30 -23.09
CA SER A 122 -26.15 -18.89 -24.23
C SER A 122 -26.26 -20.42 -24.27
N THR A 123 -26.45 -21.06 -23.11
CA THR A 123 -26.53 -22.53 -22.98
C THR A 123 -27.93 -23.08 -23.30
N LYS A 124 -28.95 -22.22 -23.36
CA LYS A 124 -30.34 -22.59 -23.70
C LYS A 124 -30.67 -22.55 -25.20
N GLN A 125 -29.65 -22.40 -26.08
CA GLN A 125 -29.80 -22.52 -27.54
C GLN A 125 -29.40 -23.91 -28.03
#